data_AF-A0A368FP11-F1
#
_entry.id   AF-A0A368FP11-F1
#
_cell.length_a   1.000
_cell.length_b   1.000
_cell.length_c   1.000
_cell.angle_alpha   90.00
_cell.angle_beta   90.00
_cell.angle_gamma   90.00
#
_symmetry.space_group_name_H-M   'P 1'
#
loop_
_entity.id
_entity.type
_entity.pdbx_description
1 polymer ?
#
loop_
_entity_poly.entity_id
_entity_poly.type
_entity_poly.pdbx_seq_one_letter_code
_entity_poly.pdbx_strand_id
1 'polypeptide(L)'
;MEHSYPSTVSATLTTENLWRKFHKHTTEMIVTKGGRKIFPKIEYKLFGMKPDEPYAVMLRIERVDDMRYKFSAGEWSTNGKGELCTTSRSIPHHDGAVDTGRSWMSKTVSFDRVKVTNNPLDNDPFHVSI
;
A
#
# COMPACT_ATOMS: atom_id res chain seq x y z
N MET A 1 1.31 28.68 -17.45
CA MET A 1 2.60 28.01 -17.21
C MET A 1 2.59 27.53 -15.76
N GLU A 2 2.34 26.25 -15.53
CA GLU A 2 2.55 25.67 -14.19
C GLU A 2 4.05 25.49 -14.00
N HIS A 3 4.65 26.35 -13.18
CA HIS A 3 6.00 26.12 -12.68
C HIS A 3 5.93 24.97 -11.66
N SER A 4 6.16 23.74 -12.12
CA SER A 4 6.39 22.58 -11.27
C SER A 4 7.72 22.78 -10.54
N TYR A 5 7.66 23.33 -9.33
CA TYR A 5 8.77 23.23 -8.39
C TYR A 5 8.94 21.75 -8.02
N PRO A 6 10.17 21.22 -7.91
CA PRO A 6 10.37 19.86 -7.44
C PRO A 6 9.73 19.72 -6.06
N SER A 7 8.82 18.75 -5.93
CA SER A 7 8.19 18.43 -4.66
C SER A 7 9.27 18.03 -3.67
N THR A 8 9.35 18.73 -2.54
CA THR A 8 10.24 18.39 -1.42
C THR A 8 9.71 17.25 -0.58
N VAL A 9 8.48 16.78 -0.87
CA VAL A 9 7.81 15.72 -0.10
C VAL A 9 8.53 14.39 -0.30
N SER A 10 8.92 13.75 0.80
CA SER A 10 9.54 12.42 0.80
C SER A 10 8.96 11.56 1.91
N ALA A 11 9.13 10.24 1.77
CA ALA A 11 8.66 9.25 2.73
C ALA A 11 9.72 8.17 2.96
N THR A 12 9.83 7.68 4.20
CA THR A 12 10.68 6.53 4.52
C THR A 12 9.86 5.44 5.19
N LEU A 13 10.04 4.20 4.76
CA LEU A 13 9.39 3.04 5.34
C LEU A 13 10.05 2.69 6.67
N THR A 14 9.35 2.84 7.80
CA THR A 14 9.92 2.60 9.13
C THR A 14 10.24 1.12 9.36
N THR A 15 9.55 0.23 8.64
CA THR A 15 9.68 -1.23 8.70
C THR A 15 10.58 -1.79 7.60
N GLU A 16 11.37 -0.95 6.91
CA GLU A 16 12.16 -1.32 5.73
C GLU A 16 13.05 -2.55 5.94
N ASN A 17 13.74 -2.66 7.08
CA ASN A 17 14.59 -3.81 7.38
C ASN A 17 13.82 -5.14 7.38
N LEU A 18 12.58 -5.13 7.85
CA LEU A 18 11.73 -6.32 7.85
C LEU A 18 11.21 -6.62 6.44
N TRP A 19 10.78 -5.58 5.71
CA TRP A 19 10.40 -5.72 4.30
C TRP A 19 11.54 -6.30 3.44
N ARG A 20 12.78 -5.86 3.64
CA ARG A 20 13.95 -6.41 2.93
C ARG A 20 14.19 -7.89 3.23
N LYS A 21 13.97 -8.33 4.48
CA LYS A 21 14.06 -9.75 4.85
C LYS A 21 12.99 -10.59 4.14
N PHE A 22 11.75 -10.11 4.11
CA PHE A 22 10.65 -10.78 3.40
C PHE A 22 10.88 -10.79 1.89
N HIS A 23 11.33 -9.67 1.33
CA HIS A 23 11.62 -9.55 -0.10
C HIS A 23 12.69 -10.53 -0.56
N LYS A 24 13.73 -10.77 0.26
CA LYS A 24 14.76 -11.79 -0.02
C LYS A 24 14.19 -13.20 -0.21
N HIS A 25 13.03 -13.49 0.38
CA HIS A 25 12.34 -14.77 0.31
C HIS A 25 11.07 -14.72 -0.55
N THR A 26 10.93 -13.69 -1.39
CA THR A 26 9.69 -13.38 -2.13
C THR A 26 8.53 -13.09 -1.19
N THR A 27 8.18 -11.81 -1.05
CA THR A 27 7.10 -11.41 -0.14
C THR A 27 5.75 -11.96 -0.63
N GLU A 28 5.10 -12.75 0.22
CA GLU A 28 3.76 -13.29 -0.01
C GLU A 28 2.76 -12.68 0.97
N MET A 29 1.51 -12.50 0.52
CA MET A 29 0.40 -11.99 1.33
C MET A 29 -0.74 -13.00 1.30
N ILE A 30 -1.24 -13.36 2.48
CA ILE A 30 -2.42 -14.23 2.61
C ILE A 30 -3.66 -13.39 2.38
N VAL A 31 -4.58 -13.87 1.53
CA VAL A 31 -5.90 -13.28 1.33
C VAL A 31 -7.02 -14.18 1.85
N THR A 32 -8.05 -13.56 2.41
CA THR A 32 -9.23 -14.26 2.93
C THR A 32 -10.48 -13.46 2.56
N LYS A 33 -11.65 -14.12 2.55
CA LYS A 33 -12.93 -13.46 2.26
C LYS A 33 -13.27 -12.32 3.23
N GLY A 34 -12.88 -12.46 4.50
CA GLY A 34 -13.11 -11.44 5.54
C GLY A 34 -12.04 -10.36 5.63
N GLY A 35 -11.06 -10.38 4.72
CA GLY A 35 -9.89 -9.51 4.75
C GLY A 35 -8.81 -9.98 5.72
N ARG A 36 -7.55 -9.89 5.30
CA ARG A 36 -6.37 -10.14 6.15
C ARG A 36 -5.46 -8.91 6.16
N LYS A 37 -4.94 -8.53 7.32
CA LYS A 37 -3.96 -7.44 7.42
C LYS A 37 -2.68 -7.78 6.67
N ILE A 38 -2.10 -6.78 6.02
CA ILE A 38 -0.80 -6.87 5.34
C ILE A 38 0.32 -7.04 6.39
N PHE A 39 1.28 -7.92 6.09
CA PHE A 39 2.48 -8.11 6.90
C PHE A 39 3.71 -8.30 5.99
N PRO A 40 4.81 -7.56 6.18
CA PRO A 40 5.06 -6.57 7.24
C PRO A 40 4.14 -5.34 7.16
N LYS A 41 4.04 -4.57 8.26
CA LYS A 41 3.15 -3.39 8.30
C LYS A 41 3.64 -2.31 7.33
N ILE A 42 2.70 -1.60 6.73
CA ILE A 42 2.95 -0.42 5.89
C ILE A 42 2.95 0.82 6.79
N GLU A 43 4.13 1.28 7.17
CA GLU A 43 4.34 2.38 8.11
C GLU A 43 5.38 3.36 7.55
N TYR A 44 4.98 4.61 7.36
CA TYR A 44 5.82 5.64 6.76
C TYR A 44 6.07 6.79 7.72
N LYS A 45 7.27 7.36 7.67
CA LYS A 45 7.55 8.71 8.17
C LYS A 45 7.61 9.66 6.99
N LEU A 46 6.87 10.76 7.07
CA LEU A 46 6.74 11.76 6.01
C LEU A 46 7.63 12.98 6.31
N PHE A 47 8.14 13.62 5.26
CA PHE A 47 9.03 14.77 5.35
C PHE A 47 8.78 15.76 4.21
N GLY A 48 9.24 17.00 4.39
CA GLY A 48 9.27 18.02 3.34
C GLY A 48 7.90 18.54 2.87
N MET A 49 6.85 18.28 3.64
CA MET A 49 5.53 18.86 3.45
C MET A 49 5.52 20.31 3.98
N LYS A 50 4.73 21.20 3.36
CA LYS A 50 4.56 22.56 3.88
C LYS A 50 3.76 22.49 5.19
N PRO A 51 4.26 23.02 6.33
CA PRO A 51 3.66 22.77 7.64
C PRO A 51 2.18 23.14 7.76
N ASP A 52 1.77 24.27 7.17
CA ASP A 52 0.43 24.84 7.35
C ASP A 52 -0.52 24.56 6.17
N GLU A 53 -0.06 23.83 5.14
CA GLU A 53 -0.89 23.44 4.00
C GLU A 53 -1.66 22.14 4.28
N PRO A 54 -2.87 21.97 3.73
CA PRO A 54 -3.66 20.75 3.87
C PRO A 54 -3.18 19.65 2.92
N TYR A 55 -3.12 18.43 3.42
CA TYR A 55 -2.75 17.23 2.67
C TYR A 55 -3.67 16.06 2.99
N ALA A 56 -3.95 15.25 1.97
CA ALA A 56 -4.56 13.93 2.09
C ALA A 56 -3.50 12.84 1.84
N VAL A 57 -3.50 11.77 2.64
CA VAL A 57 -2.61 10.62 2.47
C VAL A 57 -3.44 9.38 2.20
N MET A 58 -3.13 8.68 1.10
CA MET A 58 -3.86 7.50 0.62
C MET A 58 -2.88 6.37 0.29
N LEU A 59 -3.31 5.12 0.46
CA LEU A 59 -2.62 3.92 -0.02
C LEU A 59 -3.34 3.38 -1.24
N ARG A 60 -2.60 3.10 -2.31
CA ARG A 60 -3.10 2.37 -3.48
C ARG A 60 -2.17 1.19 -3.74
N ILE A 61 -2.75 0.01 -3.92
CA ILE A 61 -2.01 -1.20 -4.29
C ILE A 61 -2.36 -1.51 -5.74
N GLU A 62 -1.34 -1.55 -6.58
CA GLU A 62 -1.48 -1.83 -8.02
C GLU A 62 -0.77 -3.12 -8.38
N ARG A 63 -1.29 -3.75 -9.42
CA ARG A 63 -0.71 -4.94 -10.01
C ARG A 63 0.61 -4.58 -10.70
N VAL A 64 1.66 -5.38 -10.48
CA VAL A 64 2.99 -5.16 -11.06
C VAL A 64 3.08 -5.66 -12.51
N ASP A 65 2.42 -6.76 -12.84
CA ASP A 65 2.43 -7.38 -14.17
C ASP A 65 1.16 -8.19 -14.43
N ASP A 66 0.91 -8.61 -15.67
CA ASP A 66 -0.26 -9.39 -16.05
C ASP A 66 -0.10 -10.93 -15.94
N MET A 67 0.84 -11.42 -15.14
CA MET A 67 1.13 -12.85 -15.05
C MET A 67 0.35 -13.53 -13.92
N ARG A 68 0.08 -14.83 -14.11
CA ARG A 68 -0.31 -15.75 -13.04
C ARG A 68 0.92 -16.51 -12.59
N TYR A 69 1.17 -16.57 -11.30
CA TYR A 69 2.32 -17.26 -10.73
C TYR A 69 1.91 -18.59 -10.09
N LYS A 70 2.80 -19.58 -10.13
CA LYS A 70 2.69 -20.84 -9.37
C LYS A 70 3.97 -21.04 -8.55
N PHE A 71 3.80 -21.60 -7.35
CA PHE A 71 4.92 -22.06 -6.54
C PHE A 71 4.99 -23.59 -6.62
N SER A 72 6.13 -24.12 -7.04
CA SER A 72 6.36 -25.57 -7.13
C SER A 72 7.83 -25.89 -6.89
N ALA A 73 8.10 -26.94 -6.13
CA ALA A 73 9.46 -27.41 -5.83
C ALA A 73 10.39 -26.32 -5.25
N GLY A 74 9.84 -25.39 -4.46
CA GLY A 74 10.63 -24.32 -3.82
C GLY A 74 10.81 -23.06 -4.67
N GLU A 75 10.25 -23.02 -5.88
CA GLU A 75 10.45 -21.91 -6.81
C GLU A 75 9.14 -21.34 -7.36
N TRP A 76 9.15 -20.03 -7.60
CA TRP A 76 8.08 -19.28 -8.25
C TRP A 76 8.31 -19.25 -9.76
N SER A 77 7.30 -19.62 -10.54
CA SER A 77 7.33 -19.49 -12.01
C SER A 77 6.04 -18.87 -12.54
N THR A 78 6.10 -18.28 -13.73
CA THR A 78 4.88 -17.89 -14.44
C THR A 78 4.11 -19.13 -14.90
N ASN A 79 2.78 -18.99 -14.99
CA ASN A 79 1.86 -20.06 -15.35
C ASN A 79 0.65 -19.48 -16.13
N GLY A 80 0.97 -18.67 -17.14
CA GLY A 80 -0.01 -18.03 -18.03
C GLY A 80 -0.37 -16.60 -17.63
N LYS A 81 -1.42 -16.10 -18.28
CA LYS A 81 -1.97 -14.76 -18.04
C LYS A 81 -2.80 -14.78 -16.76
N GLY A 82 -2.61 -13.80 -15.89
CA GLY A 82 -3.48 -13.64 -14.72
C GLY A 82 -4.84 -13.09 -15.10
N GLU A 83 -5.78 -13.21 -14.17
CA GLU A 83 -7.17 -12.78 -14.36
C GLU A 83 -7.25 -11.26 -14.59
N LEU A 84 -8.37 -10.80 -15.16
CA LEU A 84 -8.62 -9.37 -15.32
C LEU A 84 -8.79 -8.75 -13.92
N CYS A 85 -7.91 -7.80 -13.60
CA CYS A 85 -7.89 -7.16 -12.29
C CYS A 85 -9.00 -6.10 -12.20
N THR A 86 -9.62 -5.98 -11.02
CA THR A 86 -10.51 -4.87 -10.71
C THR A 86 -9.70 -3.58 -10.54
N THR A 87 -10.30 -2.43 -10.84
CA THR A 87 -9.61 -1.14 -10.74
C THR A 87 -9.14 -0.88 -9.30
N SER A 88 -7.82 -0.74 -9.11
CA SER A 88 -7.22 -0.43 -7.80
C SER A 88 -7.79 0.88 -7.21
N ARG A 89 -8.45 0.77 -6.06
CA ARG A 89 -8.99 1.90 -5.30
C ARG A 89 -7.90 2.55 -4.42
N SER A 90 -7.95 3.88 -4.29
CA SER A 90 -7.19 4.60 -3.27
C SER A 90 -7.89 4.50 -1.93
N ILE A 91 -7.18 3.99 -0.91
CA ILE A 91 -7.67 3.87 0.46
C ILE A 91 -7.18 5.07 1.28
N PRO A 92 -8.09 5.92 1.80
CA PRO A 92 -7.70 7.02 2.66
C PRO A 92 -7.13 6.52 3.99
N HIS A 93 -6.20 7.28 4.56
CA HIS A 93 -5.71 6.98 5.90
C HIS A 93 -6.85 7.06 6.94
N HIS A 94 -6.81 6.19 7.95
CA HIS A 94 -7.90 6.04 8.91
C HIS A 94 -8.06 7.20 9.91
N ASP A 95 -7.01 8.01 10.08
CA ASP A 95 -7.04 9.21 10.93
C ASP A 95 -7.84 10.38 10.32
N GLY A 96 -8.24 10.30 9.05
CA GLY A 96 -9.05 11.33 8.41
C GLY A 96 -8.65 11.62 6.97
N ALA A 97 -9.51 12.37 6.27
CA ALA A 97 -9.34 12.68 4.86
C ALA A 97 -8.24 13.72 4.59
N VAL A 98 -8.09 14.72 5.46
CA VAL A 98 -7.16 15.85 5.28
C VAL A 98 -6.61 16.29 6.63
N ASP A 99 -5.31 16.56 6.69
CA ASP A 99 -4.64 17.18 7.83
C ASP A 99 -3.47 18.06 7.34
N THR A 100 -2.92 18.90 8.20
CA THR A 100 -1.78 19.79 7.91
C THR A 100 -0.49 18.99 7.66
N GLY A 101 0.40 19.54 6.85
CA GLY A 101 1.73 18.95 6.66
C GLY A 101 2.50 18.76 7.97
N ARG A 102 2.34 19.70 8.93
CA ARG A 102 2.92 19.60 10.28
C ARG A 102 2.40 18.35 11.01
N SER A 103 1.09 18.13 11.01
CA SER A 103 0.48 16.97 11.69
C SER A 103 0.94 15.65 11.06
N TRP A 104 0.93 15.55 9.73
CA TRP A 104 1.38 14.35 9.02
C TRP A 104 2.85 14.01 9.26
N MET A 105 3.73 15.01 9.31
CA MET A 105 5.15 14.81 9.58
C MET A 105 5.46 14.58 11.08
N SER A 106 4.52 14.85 11.99
CA SER A 106 4.74 14.73 13.44
C SER A 106 4.80 13.29 13.97
N LYS A 107 4.24 12.33 13.22
CA LYS A 107 4.08 10.94 13.63
C LYS A 107 4.35 9.97 12.47
N THR A 108 4.46 8.68 12.81
CA THR A 108 4.43 7.61 11.81
C THR A 108 3.00 7.45 11.28
N VAL A 109 2.86 7.46 9.97
CA VAL A 109 1.61 7.19 9.25
C VAL A 109 1.49 5.69 9.02
N SER A 110 0.42 5.06 9.54
CA SER A 110 0.27 3.60 9.54
C SER A 110 -1.03 3.17 8.86
N PHE A 111 -0.91 2.29 7.86
CA PHE A 111 -2.07 1.71 7.17
C PHE A 111 -2.51 0.39 7.83
N ASP A 112 -2.54 0.33 9.16
CA ASP A 112 -2.80 -0.89 9.94
C ASP A 112 -4.25 -1.42 9.88
N ARG A 113 -5.19 -0.58 9.42
CA ARG A 113 -6.57 -0.96 9.14
C ARG A 113 -6.76 -1.56 7.75
N VAL A 114 -5.77 -1.42 6.85
CA VAL A 114 -5.86 -1.97 5.51
C VAL A 114 -5.79 -3.49 5.55
N LYS A 115 -6.71 -4.13 4.84
CA LYS A 115 -6.73 -5.58 4.65
C LYS A 115 -6.81 -5.93 3.17
N VAL A 116 -6.26 -7.08 2.80
CA VAL A 116 -6.40 -7.67 1.47
C VAL A 116 -7.46 -8.77 1.49
N THR A 117 -8.35 -8.78 0.49
CA THR A 117 -9.49 -9.72 0.39
C THR A 117 -9.59 -10.29 -1.02
N ASN A 118 -10.10 -11.51 -1.13
CA ASN A 118 -10.45 -12.15 -2.41
C ASN A 118 -11.98 -12.18 -2.65
N ASN A 119 -12.75 -11.40 -1.88
CA ASN A 119 -14.19 -11.27 -2.07
C ASN A 119 -14.47 -10.15 -3.11
N PRO A 120 -14.96 -10.47 -4.31
CA PRO A 120 -15.23 -9.47 -5.36
C PRO A 120 -16.42 -8.56 -5.02
N LEU A 121 -17.26 -8.95 -4.05
CA LEU A 121 -18.41 -8.19 -3.59
C LEU A 121 -18.12 -7.40 -2.31
N ASP A 122 -16.86 -7.33 -1.88
CA ASP A 122 -16.45 -6.59 -0.70
C ASP A 122 -16.62 -5.08 -0.91
N ASN A 123 -17.25 -4.41 0.06
CA ASN A 123 -17.53 -2.98 0.04
C ASN A 123 -16.89 -2.25 1.22
N ASP A 124 -15.99 -2.89 1.97
CA ASP A 124 -15.30 -2.22 3.07
C ASP A 124 -14.31 -1.18 2.51
N PRO A 125 -14.37 0.08 2.96
CA PRO A 125 -13.51 1.15 2.44
C PRO A 125 -12.02 0.96 2.74
N PHE A 126 -11.66 0.08 3.68
CA PHE A 126 -10.28 -0.23 4.05
C PHE A 126 -9.81 -1.59 3.51
N HIS A 127 -10.64 -2.28 2.73
CA HIS A 127 -10.24 -3.52 2.05
C HIS A 127 -9.73 -3.23 0.63
N VAL A 128 -8.62 -3.88 0.28
CA VAL A 128 -8.11 -4.01 -1.09
C VAL A 128 -8.57 -5.35 -1.62
N SER A 129 -9.49 -5.34 -2.57
CA SER A 129 -9.87 -6.55 -3.31
C SER A 129 -8.79 -6.86 -4.35
N ILE A 130 -8.28 -8.09 -4.35
CA ILE A 130 -7.33 -8.60 -5.34
C ILE A 130 -7.84 -9.85 -6.02
#